data_AF-A0A2V9YEI3-F1
#
_entry.id   AF-A0A2V9YEI3-F1
#
_cell.length_a   1.000
_cell.length_b   1.000
_cell.length_c   1.000
_cell.angle_alpha   90.00
_cell.angle_beta   90.00
_cell.angle_gamma   90.00
#
_symmetry.space_group_name_H-M   'P 1'
#
loop_
_entity.id
_entity.type
_entity.pdbx_description
1 polymer ?
#
loop_
_entity_poly.entity_id
_entity_poly.type
_entity_poly.pdbx_seq_one_letter_code
_entity_poly.pdbx_strand_id
1 'polypeptide(L)'
;PGGRCSVIKPSLLPAPLHGLPAFARARFLDVADKDAIARALLRMIDGELPETDEHFLAWLERHGQTQRAIERFWKPVLVSALNEDLHHLSLRYASQVFRESFLKSAEAGRMGIPRIPLSQLYGAAGEYLRERKGDVLLRCGVESLQALTAGISLRASGQELHFDAVILALAFESLEQILPSSSDTETLRAKL
;
A
#
# COMPACT_ATOMS: atom_id res chain seq x y z
N PRO A 1 -6.68 4.42 25.62
CA PRO A 1 -7.45 4.92 26.79
C PRO A 1 -8.45 3.87 27.30
N GLY A 2 -8.42 3.55 28.60
CA GLY A 2 -9.35 2.60 29.26
C GLY A 2 -8.77 1.23 29.67
N GLY A 3 -7.46 1.01 29.52
CA GLY A 3 -6.75 -0.18 30.06
C GLY A 3 -7.11 -1.55 29.46
N ARG A 4 -8.14 -1.65 28.62
CA ARG A 4 -8.52 -2.89 27.93
C ARG A 4 -7.64 -3.11 26.71
N CYS A 5 -6.68 -4.01 26.83
CA CYS A 5 -5.86 -4.50 25.73
C CYS A 5 -6.40 -5.84 25.20
N SER A 6 -6.24 -6.10 23.91
CA SER A 6 -6.53 -7.41 23.31
C SER A 6 -5.47 -7.67 22.25
N VAL A 7 -4.92 -8.88 22.23
CA VAL A 7 -3.94 -9.29 21.23
C VAL A 7 -4.67 -10.01 20.10
N ILE A 8 -4.52 -9.49 18.88
CA ILE A 8 -5.01 -10.16 17.67
C ILE A 8 -3.90 -11.09 17.19
N LYS A 9 -4.14 -12.40 17.25
CA LYS A 9 -3.22 -13.43 16.76
C LYS A 9 -3.98 -14.40 15.85
N PRO A 10 -3.39 -14.83 14.71
CA PRO A 10 -4.00 -15.88 13.89
C PRO A 10 -4.13 -17.19 14.68
N SER A 11 -5.23 -17.90 14.44
CA SER A 11 -5.47 -19.27 14.88
C SER A 11 -5.11 -20.27 13.78
N LEU A 12 -5.37 -21.56 14.02
CA LEU A 12 -5.18 -22.63 13.03
C LEU A 12 -6.31 -22.71 11.98
N LEU A 13 -7.34 -21.86 12.09
CA LEU A 13 -8.40 -21.82 11.08
C LEU A 13 -7.85 -21.34 9.73
N PRO A 14 -8.38 -21.82 8.60
CA PRO A 14 -7.93 -21.37 7.28
C PRO A 14 -8.27 -19.90 7.06
N ALA A 15 -7.61 -19.26 6.10
CA ALA A 15 -8.01 -17.95 5.62
C ALA A 15 -9.43 -17.99 5.01
N PRO A 16 -10.27 -16.95 5.20
CA PRO A 16 -10.05 -15.72 5.98
C PRO A 16 -10.42 -15.85 7.49
N LEU A 17 -10.72 -17.06 7.96
CA LEU A 17 -11.25 -17.32 9.31
C LEU A 17 -10.19 -17.35 10.42
N HIS A 18 -8.91 -17.35 10.08
CA HIS A 18 -7.78 -17.42 11.03
C HIS A 18 -7.84 -16.36 12.14
N GLY A 19 -8.35 -15.16 11.85
CA GLY A 19 -8.49 -14.06 12.84
C GLY A 19 -9.73 -14.13 13.73
N LEU A 20 -10.73 -14.95 13.39
CA LEU A 20 -12.04 -14.95 14.06
C LEU A 20 -11.98 -15.17 15.58
N PRO A 21 -11.20 -16.14 16.11
CA PRO A 21 -11.19 -16.39 17.55
C PRO A 21 -10.65 -15.21 18.36
N ALA A 22 -9.62 -14.53 17.84
CA ALA A 22 -9.04 -13.36 18.51
C ALA A 22 -9.98 -12.15 18.41
N PHE A 23 -10.60 -11.96 17.23
CA PHE A 23 -11.61 -10.92 17.02
C PHE A 23 -12.82 -11.08 17.95
N ALA A 24 -13.35 -12.30 18.08
CA ALA A 24 -14.47 -12.59 18.98
C ALA A 24 -14.14 -12.28 20.45
N ARG A 25 -12.88 -12.46 20.86
CA ARG A 25 -12.38 -12.18 22.22
C ARG A 25 -11.99 -10.72 22.47
N ALA A 26 -11.94 -9.87 21.44
CA ALA A 26 -11.55 -8.48 21.57
C ALA A 26 -12.50 -7.73 22.52
N ARG A 27 -11.98 -7.21 23.64
CA ARG A 27 -12.78 -6.59 24.72
C ARG A 27 -12.99 -5.09 24.55
N PHE A 28 -12.35 -4.48 23.55
CA PHE A 28 -12.52 -3.07 23.22
C PHE A 28 -13.71 -2.82 22.28
N LEU A 29 -14.29 -3.89 21.71
CA LEU A 29 -15.47 -3.93 20.84
C LEU A 29 -16.60 -4.72 21.53
N ASP A 30 -17.83 -4.21 21.46
CA ASP A 30 -19.03 -4.91 21.92
C ASP A 30 -19.63 -5.71 20.76
N VAL A 31 -20.74 -6.39 21.03
CA VAL A 31 -21.40 -7.28 20.06
C VAL A 31 -21.84 -6.53 18.81
N ALA A 32 -22.44 -5.33 18.94
CA ALA A 32 -22.89 -4.54 17.80
C ALA A 32 -21.73 -4.13 16.88
N ASP A 33 -20.59 -3.74 17.44
CA ASP A 33 -19.39 -3.42 16.67
C ASP A 33 -18.86 -4.65 15.93
N LYS A 34 -18.79 -5.79 16.61
CA LYS A 34 -18.26 -7.03 16.03
C LYS A 34 -19.09 -7.50 14.85
N ASP A 35 -20.41 -7.44 15.01
CA ASP A 35 -21.38 -7.78 13.98
C ASP A 35 -21.30 -6.82 12.78
N ALA A 36 -21.23 -5.51 13.03
CA ALA A 36 -21.03 -4.51 11.97
C ALA A 36 -19.71 -4.74 11.21
N ILE A 37 -18.59 -4.93 11.92
CA ILE A 37 -17.27 -5.15 11.31
C ILE A 37 -17.27 -6.45 10.50
N ALA A 38 -17.82 -7.55 11.04
CA ALA A 38 -17.87 -8.83 10.35
C ALA A 38 -18.64 -8.70 9.03
N ARG A 39 -19.80 -8.04 9.01
CA ARG A 39 -20.57 -7.79 7.78
C ARG A 39 -19.81 -6.96 6.74
N ALA A 40 -19.00 -5.99 7.19
CA ALA A 40 -18.17 -5.18 6.30
C ALA A 40 -17.00 -5.99 5.73
N LEU A 41 -16.29 -6.77 6.56
CA LEU A 41 -15.21 -7.63 6.11
C LEU A 41 -15.69 -8.72 5.15
N LEU A 42 -16.86 -9.32 5.40
CA LEU A 42 -17.46 -10.29 4.49
C LEU A 42 -17.68 -9.72 3.08
N ARG A 43 -18.04 -8.43 2.97
CA ARG A 43 -18.18 -7.74 1.67
C ARG A 43 -16.85 -7.48 0.96
N MET A 44 -15.73 -7.56 1.66
CA MET A 44 -14.39 -7.38 1.10
C MET A 44 -13.72 -8.70 0.71
N ILE A 45 -14.26 -9.85 1.12
CA ILE A 45 -13.70 -11.17 0.80
C ILE A 45 -13.88 -11.48 -0.68
N ASP A 46 -15.08 -11.21 -1.22
CA ASP A 46 -15.47 -11.60 -2.57
C ASP A 46 -15.45 -10.41 -3.52
N GLY A 47 -14.87 -10.61 -4.72
CA GLY A 47 -14.94 -9.67 -5.84
C GLY A 47 -13.66 -8.91 -6.17
N GLU A 48 -13.74 -8.13 -7.25
CA GLU A 48 -12.71 -7.15 -7.62
C GLU A 48 -12.68 -6.02 -6.61
N LEU A 49 -11.51 -5.36 -6.49
CA LEU A 49 -11.44 -4.17 -5.66
C LEU A 49 -12.39 -3.11 -6.23
N PRO A 50 -13.16 -2.39 -5.38
CA PRO A 50 -14.11 -1.41 -5.87
C PRO A 50 -13.43 -0.38 -6.79
N GLU A 51 -13.90 -0.28 -8.04
CA GLU A 51 -13.52 0.79 -8.97
C GLU A 51 -14.43 1.99 -8.71
N THR A 52 -14.12 2.73 -7.65
CA THR A 52 -14.91 3.89 -7.23
C THR A 52 -14.04 4.93 -6.53
N ASP A 53 -14.43 6.18 -6.68
CA ASP A 53 -13.87 7.33 -5.95
C ASP A 53 -14.56 7.54 -4.59
N GLU A 54 -15.39 6.58 -4.14
CA GLU A 54 -16.05 6.65 -2.83
C GLU A 54 -15.02 6.67 -1.68
N HIS A 55 -15.20 7.61 -0.76
CA HIS A 55 -14.43 7.66 0.47
C HIS A 55 -14.82 6.52 1.42
N PHE A 56 -13.83 5.95 2.09
CA PHE A 56 -14.02 4.78 2.94
C PHE A 56 -14.94 5.07 4.13
N LEU A 57 -14.86 6.25 4.74
CA LEU A 57 -15.73 6.61 5.85
C LEU A 57 -17.21 6.61 5.45
N ALA A 58 -17.54 7.24 4.31
CA ALA A 58 -18.92 7.27 3.79
C ALA A 58 -19.45 5.84 3.53
N TRP A 59 -18.58 4.97 3.02
CA TRP A 59 -18.91 3.56 2.85
C TRP A 59 -19.18 2.87 4.21
N LEU A 60 -18.36 3.10 5.23
CA LEU A 60 -18.55 2.52 6.57
C LEU A 60 -19.86 2.98 7.21
N GLU A 61 -20.18 4.26 7.14
CA GLU A 61 -21.42 4.84 7.68
C GLU A 61 -22.65 4.22 7.00
N ARG A 62 -22.63 4.13 5.67
CA ARG A 62 -23.68 3.48 4.87
C ARG A 62 -23.86 1.99 5.21
N HIS A 63 -22.79 1.33 5.65
CA HIS A 63 -22.80 -0.08 6.08
C HIS A 63 -23.03 -0.25 7.59
N GLY A 64 -23.47 0.80 8.28
CA GLY A 64 -23.92 0.74 9.67
C GLY A 64 -22.78 0.48 10.66
N GLN A 65 -21.56 0.90 10.35
CA GLN A 65 -20.48 0.85 11.33
C GLN A 65 -20.78 1.78 12.50
N THR A 66 -20.54 1.31 13.71
CA THR A 66 -20.65 2.15 14.91
C THR A 66 -19.47 3.12 14.97
N GLN A 67 -19.67 4.29 15.61
CA GLN A 67 -18.56 5.23 15.81
C GLN A 67 -17.37 4.59 16.54
N ARG A 68 -17.63 3.66 17.45
CA ARG A 68 -16.56 2.96 18.17
C ARG A 68 -15.81 1.97 17.27
N ALA A 69 -16.49 1.26 16.37
CA ALA A 69 -15.81 0.43 15.37
C ALA A 69 -14.92 1.29 14.46
N ILE A 70 -15.43 2.44 14.01
CA ILE A 70 -14.67 3.41 13.20
C ILE A 70 -13.40 3.85 13.94
N GLU A 71 -13.53 4.38 15.15
CA GLU A 71 -12.40 4.96 15.89
C GLU A 71 -11.42 3.92 16.44
N ARG A 72 -11.87 2.71 16.79
CA ARG A 72 -11.05 1.72 17.51
C ARG A 72 -10.60 0.53 16.69
N PHE A 73 -11.17 0.32 15.51
CA PHE A 73 -10.79 -0.78 14.63
C PHE A 73 -10.37 -0.27 13.25
N TRP A 74 -11.23 0.46 12.54
CA TRP A 74 -10.95 0.90 11.18
C TRP A 74 -9.85 1.97 11.12
N LYS A 75 -9.98 3.05 11.91
CA LYS A 75 -9.03 4.17 11.92
C LYS A 75 -7.60 3.76 12.26
N PRO A 76 -7.33 3.02 13.35
CA PRO A 76 -5.95 2.72 13.74
C PRO A 76 -5.24 1.83 12.71
N VAL A 77 -5.97 0.87 12.13
CA VAL A 77 -5.42 -0.01 11.08
C VAL A 77 -5.05 0.81 9.85
N LEU A 78 -5.97 1.65 9.36
CA LEU A 78 -5.78 2.36 8.10
C LEU A 78 -4.80 3.52 8.20
N VAL A 79 -4.83 4.29 9.28
CA VAL A 79 -3.82 5.35 9.52
C VAL A 79 -2.43 4.72 9.61
N SER A 80 -2.28 3.56 10.25
CA SER A 80 -0.97 2.88 10.32
C SER A 80 -0.49 2.30 8.99
N ALA A 81 -1.41 1.94 8.08
CA ALA A 81 -1.08 1.28 6.83
C ALA A 81 -0.92 2.26 5.65
N LEU A 82 -1.73 3.33 5.62
CA LEU A 82 -1.83 4.28 4.51
C LEU A 82 -1.43 5.70 4.89
N ASN A 83 -1.19 5.98 6.17
CA ASN A 83 -0.80 7.30 6.69
C ASN A 83 -1.76 8.43 6.27
N GLU A 84 -3.04 8.11 6.14
CA GLU A 84 -4.09 9.04 5.68
C GLU A 84 -5.33 8.94 6.57
N ASP A 85 -6.05 10.05 6.70
CA ASP A 85 -7.30 10.09 7.45
C ASP A 85 -8.46 9.42 6.69
N LEU A 86 -9.35 8.79 7.45
CA LEU A 86 -10.54 8.10 6.94
C LEU A 86 -11.44 8.97 6.05
N HIS A 87 -11.46 10.29 6.27
CA HIS A 87 -12.25 11.23 5.48
C HIS A 87 -11.80 11.33 4.02
N HIS A 88 -10.51 11.11 3.75
CA HIS A 88 -9.94 11.22 2.40
C HIS A 88 -9.56 9.88 1.80
N LEU A 89 -9.57 8.82 2.61
CA LEU A 89 -9.15 7.50 2.20
C LEU A 89 -10.08 6.89 1.14
N SER A 90 -9.51 6.41 0.03
CA SER A 90 -10.27 5.66 -0.99
C SER A 90 -10.74 4.30 -0.45
N LEU A 91 -12.01 3.96 -0.72
CA LEU A 91 -12.56 2.63 -0.44
C LEU A 91 -11.72 1.51 -1.08
N ARG A 92 -11.16 1.73 -2.27
CA ARG A 92 -10.35 0.75 -2.99
C ARG A 92 -9.10 0.37 -2.19
N TYR A 93 -8.30 1.36 -1.80
CA TYR A 93 -7.06 1.14 -1.06
C TYR A 93 -7.32 0.66 0.37
N ALA A 94 -8.36 1.16 1.02
CA ALA A 94 -8.78 0.64 2.33
C ALA A 94 -9.14 -0.85 2.25
N SER A 95 -9.96 -1.25 1.27
CA SER A 95 -10.35 -2.64 1.05
C SER A 95 -9.15 -3.53 0.73
N GLN A 96 -8.18 -3.01 -0.04
CA GLN A 96 -6.93 -3.71 -0.33
C GLN A 96 -6.12 -3.97 0.93
N VAL A 97 -5.97 -3.00 1.83
CA VAL A 97 -5.28 -3.19 3.12
C VAL A 97 -5.92 -4.31 3.93
N PHE A 98 -7.25 -4.32 4.05
CA PHE A 98 -7.94 -5.37 4.81
C PHE A 98 -7.84 -6.74 4.15
N ARG A 99 -7.96 -6.81 2.83
CA ARG A 99 -7.75 -8.07 2.09
C ARG A 99 -6.35 -8.61 2.29
N GLU A 100 -5.34 -7.79 2.02
CA GLU A 100 -3.94 -8.22 2.04
C GLU A 100 -3.43 -8.46 3.46
N SER A 101 -3.92 -7.74 4.48
CA SER A 101 -3.39 -7.88 5.85
C SER A 101 -4.20 -8.81 6.76
N PHE A 102 -5.50 -8.99 6.51
CA PHE A 102 -6.39 -9.73 7.42
C PHE A 102 -7.13 -10.91 6.78
N LEU A 103 -7.34 -10.92 5.47
CA LEU A 103 -8.21 -11.92 4.81
C LEU A 103 -7.42 -12.95 4.00
N LYS A 104 -6.30 -12.55 3.39
CA LYS A 104 -5.55 -13.37 2.42
C LYS A 104 -4.85 -14.60 3.03
N SER A 105 -4.15 -14.44 4.15
CA SER A 105 -3.48 -15.55 4.85
C SER A 105 -3.22 -15.23 6.32
N ALA A 106 -2.96 -16.27 7.12
CA ALA A 106 -2.61 -16.12 8.53
C ALA A 106 -1.24 -15.43 8.73
N GLU A 107 -0.39 -15.48 7.72
CA GLU A 107 0.93 -14.87 7.67
C GLU A 107 0.87 -13.39 7.30
N ALA A 108 -0.17 -12.96 6.58
CA ALA A 108 -0.19 -11.67 5.91
C ALA A 108 -0.16 -10.47 6.88
N GLY A 109 -0.78 -10.63 8.05
CA GLY A 109 -0.77 -9.62 9.12
C GLY A 109 0.47 -9.65 10.01
N ARG A 110 1.50 -10.46 9.71
CA ARG A 110 2.71 -10.53 10.54
C ARG A 110 3.61 -9.31 10.28
N MET A 111 3.90 -8.58 11.35
CA MET A 111 4.84 -7.47 11.29
C MET A 111 6.28 -7.97 11.45
N GLY A 112 7.13 -7.66 10.45
CA GLY A 112 8.57 -7.88 10.52
C GLY A 112 9.29 -6.61 10.98
N ILE A 113 10.22 -6.75 11.93
CA ILE A 113 11.12 -5.66 12.33
C ILE A 113 12.52 -6.05 11.87
N PRO A 114 13.18 -5.24 11.01
CA PRO A 114 14.56 -5.48 10.60
C PRO A 114 15.49 -5.56 11.81
N ARG A 115 16.32 -6.61 11.87
CA ARG A 115 17.36 -6.78 12.91
C ARG A 115 18.69 -6.08 12.57
N ILE A 116 18.74 -5.42 11.43
CA ILE A 116 19.88 -4.68 10.91
C ILE A 116 19.46 -3.25 10.60
N PRO A 117 20.40 -2.28 10.55
CA PRO A 117 20.10 -0.93 10.11
C PRO A 117 19.46 -0.92 8.72
N LEU A 118 18.48 -0.05 8.50
CA LEU A 118 17.78 0.06 7.20
C LEU A 118 18.73 0.38 6.05
N SER A 119 19.79 1.16 6.31
CA SER A 119 20.83 1.43 5.32
C SER A 119 21.52 0.17 4.82
N GLN A 120 21.73 -0.82 5.69
CA GLN A 120 22.28 -2.12 5.32
C GLN A 120 21.25 -2.97 4.57
N LEU A 121 20.00 -2.97 5.06
CA LEU A 121 18.91 -3.71 4.42
C LEU A 121 18.70 -3.28 2.96
N TYR A 122 18.64 -1.98 2.69
CA TYR A 122 18.48 -1.44 1.35
C TYR A 122 19.79 -1.46 0.54
N GLY A 123 20.94 -1.32 1.21
CA GLY A 123 22.26 -1.38 0.58
C GLY A 123 22.52 -2.70 -0.15
N ALA A 124 21.98 -3.81 0.36
CA ALA A 124 22.07 -5.13 -0.26
C ALA A 124 21.55 -5.17 -1.72
N ALA A 125 20.58 -4.32 -2.08
CA ALA A 125 20.09 -4.24 -3.46
C ALA A 125 21.18 -3.73 -4.42
N GLY A 126 21.99 -2.77 -3.99
CA GLY A 126 23.09 -2.25 -4.80
C GLY A 126 24.21 -3.28 -5.00
N GLU A 127 24.52 -4.07 -3.97
CA GLU A 127 25.48 -5.19 -4.06
C GLU A 127 24.96 -6.26 -5.02
N TYR A 128 23.69 -6.67 -4.85
CA TYR A 128 23.02 -7.65 -5.69
C TYR A 128 23.07 -7.32 -7.19
N LEU A 129 22.90 -6.03 -7.55
CA LEU A 129 22.99 -5.55 -8.92
C LEU A 129 24.42 -5.64 -9.47
N ARG A 130 25.42 -5.20 -8.69
CA ARG A 130 26.83 -5.22 -9.11
C ARG A 130 27.37 -6.62 -9.35
N GLU A 131 27.00 -7.58 -8.50
CA GLU A 131 27.33 -8.99 -8.68
C GLU A 131 26.81 -9.56 -10.01
N ARG A 132 25.75 -8.96 -10.56
CA ARG A 132 25.11 -9.33 -11.83
C ARG A 132 25.51 -8.43 -12.98
N LYS A 133 26.65 -7.74 -12.85
CA LYS A 133 27.21 -6.81 -13.86
C LYS A 133 26.33 -5.58 -14.13
N GLY A 134 25.47 -5.21 -13.17
CA GLY A 134 24.73 -3.94 -13.20
C GLY A 134 25.54 -2.82 -12.55
N ASP A 135 25.44 -1.62 -13.09
CA ASP A 135 26.07 -0.44 -12.52
C ASP A 135 25.10 0.31 -11.59
N VAL A 136 25.65 0.85 -10.49
CA VAL A 136 24.89 1.68 -9.54
C VAL A 136 25.56 3.04 -9.45
N LEU A 137 24.99 4.02 -10.17
CA LEU A 137 25.50 5.38 -10.25
C LEU A 137 24.83 6.25 -9.18
N LEU A 138 25.56 6.59 -8.13
CA LEU A 138 25.09 7.50 -7.08
C LEU A 138 25.36 8.95 -7.47
N ARG A 139 24.55 9.88 -6.93
CA ARG A 139 24.60 11.32 -7.26
C ARG A 139 24.41 11.59 -8.76
N CYS A 140 23.75 10.66 -9.46
CA CYS A 140 23.41 10.76 -10.86
C CYS A 140 21.91 11.04 -10.98
N GLY A 141 21.54 12.32 -10.89
CA GLY A 141 20.15 12.75 -11.09
C GLY A 141 19.79 12.70 -12.56
N VAL A 142 18.65 12.10 -12.89
CA VAL A 142 18.08 12.15 -14.24
C VAL A 142 17.40 13.50 -14.42
N GLU A 143 17.77 14.21 -15.49
CA GLU A 143 17.30 15.54 -15.83
C GLU A 143 16.13 15.48 -16.82
N SER A 144 16.19 14.56 -17.78
CA SER A 144 15.12 14.37 -18.77
C SER A 144 15.14 12.99 -19.40
N LEU A 145 13.98 12.59 -19.92
CA LEU A 145 13.76 11.34 -20.64
C LEU A 145 13.20 11.64 -22.03
N GLN A 146 13.71 10.95 -23.04
CA GLN A 146 13.20 11.02 -24.41
C GLN A 146 12.98 9.61 -24.95
N ALA A 147 11.78 9.36 -25.48
CA ALA A 147 11.51 8.16 -26.27
C ALA A 147 12.10 8.32 -27.67
N LEU A 148 12.88 7.35 -28.12
CA LEU A 148 13.46 7.30 -29.46
C LEU A 148 12.71 6.27 -30.32
N THR A 149 12.97 6.27 -31.64
CA THR A 149 12.41 5.25 -32.55
C THR A 149 12.85 3.83 -32.18
N ALA A 150 14.04 3.69 -31.59
CA ALA A 150 14.55 2.43 -31.05
C ALA A 150 15.20 2.70 -29.68
N GLY A 151 14.42 2.50 -28.61
CA GLY A 151 14.87 2.65 -27.23
C GLY A 151 14.56 4.02 -26.62
N ILE A 152 15.33 4.37 -25.58
CA ILE A 152 15.09 5.51 -24.71
C ILE A 152 16.43 6.22 -24.46
N SER A 153 16.44 7.54 -24.55
CA SER A 153 17.57 8.38 -24.14
C SER A 153 17.27 9.04 -22.79
N LEU A 154 18.24 8.99 -21.88
CA LEU A 154 18.23 9.69 -20.60
C LEU A 154 19.35 10.71 -20.57
N ARG A 155 19.03 11.93 -20.14
CA ARG A 155 20.04 12.90 -19.74
C ARG A 155 20.25 12.82 -18.24
N ALA A 156 21.48 12.57 -17.81
CA ALA A 156 21.82 12.50 -16.40
C ALA A 156 23.23 13.05 -16.17
N SER A 157 23.37 13.97 -15.21
CA SER A 157 24.65 14.61 -14.89
C SER A 157 25.37 15.20 -16.12
N GLY A 158 24.61 15.82 -17.03
CA GLY A 158 25.13 16.37 -18.29
C GLY A 158 25.57 15.35 -19.34
N GLN A 159 25.42 14.04 -19.08
CA GLN A 159 25.70 12.97 -20.03
C GLN A 159 24.40 12.43 -20.63
N GLU A 160 24.50 11.89 -21.85
CA GLU A 160 23.41 11.21 -22.52
C GLU A 160 23.66 9.70 -22.48
N LEU A 161 22.65 8.95 -22.04
CA LEU A 161 22.70 7.51 -21.84
C LEU A 161 21.55 6.85 -22.61
N HIS A 162 21.83 5.75 -23.31
CA HIS A 162 20.85 5.05 -24.14
C HIS A 162 20.50 3.67 -23.56
N PHE A 163 19.22 3.34 -23.55
CA PHE A 163 18.70 2.08 -23.01
C PHE A 163 17.55 1.54 -23.87
N ASP A 164 17.36 0.22 -23.88
CA ASP A 164 16.22 -0.41 -24.55
C ASP A 164 14.90 -0.22 -23.79
N ALA A 165 14.99 -0.11 -22.44
CA ALA A 165 13.86 0.05 -21.55
C ALA A 165 14.25 0.83 -20.29
N VAL A 166 13.26 1.42 -19.62
CA VAL A 166 13.43 2.21 -18.40
C VAL A 166 12.37 1.82 -17.37
N ILE A 167 12.75 1.82 -16.09
CA ILE A 167 11.82 1.69 -14.96
C ILE A 167 11.89 2.98 -14.16
N LEU A 168 10.78 3.72 -14.09
CA LEU A 168 10.68 4.97 -13.35
C LEU A 168 10.24 4.69 -11.91
N ALA A 169 11.21 4.56 -11.01
CA ALA A 169 10.99 4.36 -9.58
C ALA A 169 11.11 5.68 -8.79
N LEU A 170 10.53 6.75 -9.34
CA LEU A 170 10.60 8.10 -8.80
C LEU A 170 9.35 8.43 -7.98
N ALA A 171 9.46 9.42 -7.09
CA ALA A 171 8.31 10.07 -6.52
C ALA A 171 7.50 10.77 -7.62
N PHE A 172 6.19 10.88 -7.41
CA PHE A 172 5.22 11.35 -8.39
C PHE A 172 5.51 12.78 -8.87
N GLU A 173 5.92 13.66 -7.96
CA GLU A 173 6.26 15.06 -8.24
C GLU A 173 7.54 15.18 -9.08
N SER A 174 8.45 14.22 -8.94
CA SER A 174 9.69 14.16 -9.73
C SER A 174 9.44 13.56 -11.12
N LEU A 175 8.45 12.69 -11.24
CA LEU A 175 8.10 12.05 -12.49
C LEU A 175 7.61 13.06 -13.53
N GLU A 176 6.75 14.00 -13.15
CA GLU A 176 6.21 15.03 -14.04
C GLU A 176 7.31 15.82 -14.76
N GLN A 177 8.40 16.13 -14.05
CA GLN A 177 9.52 16.92 -14.55
C GLN A 177 10.35 16.18 -15.61
N ILE A 178 10.38 14.85 -15.56
CA ILE A 178 11.24 14.01 -16.41
C ILE A 178 10.47 13.42 -17.60
N LEU A 179 9.14 13.27 -17.50
CA LEU A 179 8.34 12.64 -18.54
C LEU A 179 8.47 13.38 -19.88
N PRO A 180 8.66 12.67 -21.01
CA PRO A 180 8.71 13.29 -22.33
C PRO A 180 7.36 13.92 -22.67
N SER A 181 7.38 14.98 -23.47
CA SER A 181 6.17 15.56 -24.07
C SER A 181 5.81 14.78 -25.34
N SER A 182 5.26 13.59 -25.16
CA SER A 182 4.81 12.69 -26.23
C SER A 182 3.34 12.29 -26.00
N SER A 183 2.65 11.86 -27.06
CA SER A 183 1.29 11.31 -26.96
C SER A 183 1.19 10.18 -25.94
N ASP A 184 2.22 9.36 -25.86
CA ASP A 184 2.22 8.12 -25.06
C ASP A 184 2.26 8.40 -23.55
N THR A 185 2.74 9.58 -23.16
CA THR A 185 2.84 10.02 -21.76
C THR A 185 1.72 10.96 -21.34
N GLU A 186 0.84 11.36 -22.25
CA GLU A 186 -0.25 12.29 -21.98
C GLU A 186 -1.28 11.71 -21.01
N THR A 187 -1.64 10.43 -21.18
CA THR A 187 -2.56 9.74 -20.25
C THR A 187 -1.95 9.60 -18.85
N LEU A 188 -0.62 9.39 -18.78
CA LEU A 188 0.07 9.31 -17.49
C LEU A 188 0.09 10.68 -16.81
N ARG A 189 0.44 11.74 -17.56
CA ARG A 189 0.41 13.13 -17.05
C ARG A 189 -0.98 13.57 -16.61
N ALA A 190 -2.05 13.14 -17.26
CA ALA A 190 -3.42 13.47 -16.83
C ALA A 190 -3.83 12.82 -15.49
N LYS A 191 -3.09 11.80 -15.05
CA LYS A 191 -3.23 11.15 -13.74
C LYS A 191 -2.20 11.64 -12.73
N LEU A 192 -1.25 12.47 -13.19
CA LEU A 192 -0.36 13.21 -12.31
C LEU A 192 -1.11 14.43 -11.74
#